data_AF-A0A7Y4JWG5-F1
#
_entry.id   AF-A0A7Y4JWG5-F1
#
_cell.length_a   1.000
_cell.length_b   1.000
_cell.length_c   1.000
_cell.angle_alpha   90.00
_cell.angle_beta   90.00
_cell.angle_gamma   90.00
#
_symmetry.space_group_name_H-M   'P 1'
#
loop_
_entity.id
_entity.type
_entity.pdbx_description
1 polymer ?
#
loop_
_entity_poly.entity_id
_entity_poly.type
_entity_poly.pdbx_seq_one_letter_code
_entity_poly.pdbx_strand_id
1 'polypeptide(L)'
;MEIRPDSARELLETSERVLAPLGWNPVEAAMTHFALAQALWSQPAEHARALTLAKQAEKGFTQGGSMTRRELAPVTQWIASQ
;
A
#
# COMPACT_ATOMS: atom_id res chain seq x y z
N MET A 1 -19.35 11.33 -8.57
CA MET A 1 -19.36 10.43 -7.40
C MET A 1 -18.04 10.67 -6.67
N GLU A 2 -18.03 11.57 -5.69
CA GLU A 2 -16.83 11.79 -4.87
C GLU A 2 -16.60 10.55 -4.01
N ILE A 3 -15.50 9.85 -4.24
CA ILE A 3 -15.05 8.80 -3.34
C ILE A 3 -14.62 9.49 -2.05
N ARG A 4 -15.38 9.29 -0.97
CA ARG A 4 -15.01 9.80 0.35
C ARG A 4 -13.72 9.08 0.80
N PRO A 5 -12.70 9.81 1.30
CA PRO A 5 -11.43 9.22 1.69
C PRO A 5 -11.58 8.09 2.73
N ASP A 6 -12.57 8.20 3.62
CA ASP A 6 -12.88 7.17 4.62
C ASP A 6 -13.41 5.88 3.97
N SER A 7 -14.25 5.99 2.94
CA SER A 7 -14.75 4.82 2.21
C SER A 7 -13.64 4.12 1.44
N ALA A 8 -12.64 4.84 0.95
CA ALA A 8 -11.46 4.24 0.33
C ALA A 8 -10.65 3.43 1.35
N ARG A 9 -10.48 3.95 2.58
CA ARG A 9 -9.78 3.24 3.66
C ARG A 9 -10.46 1.91 4.01
N GLU A 10 -11.76 1.90 4.27
CA GLU A 10 -12.48 0.67 4.66
C GLU A 10 -12.38 -0.43 3.59
N LEU A 11 -12.49 -0.05 2.31
CA LEU A 11 -12.33 -0.97 1.18
C LEU A 11 -10.91 -1.53 1.09
N LEU A 12 -9.90 -0.70 1.32
CA LEU A 12 -8.49 -1.11 1.32
C LEU A 12 -8.16 -2.04 2.49
N GLU A 13 -8.68 -1.76 3.69
CA GLU A 13 -8.53 -2.65 4.85
C GLU A 13 -9.23 -4.00 4.65
N THR A 14 -10.40 -3.99 4.01
CA THR A 14 -11.09 -5.23 3.62
C THR A 14 -10.29 -6.02 2.59
N SER A 15 -9.73 -5.32 1.60
CA SER A 15 -8.91 -5.94 0.55
C SER A 15 -7.66 -6.58 1.15
N GLU A 16 -6.93 -5.88 2.03
CA GLU A 16 -5.76 -6.44 2.73
C GLU A 16 -6.11 -7.73 3.46
N ARG A 17 -7.22 -7.75 4.20
CA ARG A 17 -7.66 -8.93 4.96
C ARG A 17 -7.94 -10.14 4.08
N VAL A 18 -8.46 -9.92 2.86
CA VAL A 18 -8.76 -10.99 1.90
C VAL A 18 -7.49 -11.45 1.18
N LEU A 19 -6.60 -10.52 0.82
CA LEU A 19 -5.38 -10.80 0.07
C LEU A 19 -4.31 -11.52 0.89
N ALA A 20 -4.16 -11.16 2.17
CA ALA A 20 -3.10 -11.67 3.04
C ALA A 20 -3.06 -13.22 3.16
N PRO A 21 -4.18 -13.94 3.38
CA PRO A 21 -4.15 -15.39 3.53
C PRO A 21 -4.10 -16.16 2.19
N LEU A 22 -4.44 -15.53 1.06
CA LEU A 22 -4.52 -16.22 -0.24
C LEU A 22 -3.17 -16.36 -0.94
N GLY A 23 -2.11 -15.71 -0.43
CA GLY A 23 -0.78 -15.76 -1.05
C GLY A 23 -0.78 -15.24 -2.49
N TRP A 24 -1.65 -14.26 -2.77
CA TRP A 24 -1.84 -13.73 -4.12
C TRP A 24 -0.63 -12.95 -4.62
N ASN A 25 -0.65 -12.62 -5.92
CA ASN A 25 0.42 -11.96 -6.63
C ASN A 25 1.02 -10.80 -5.80
N PRO A 26 2.31 -10.87 -5.41
CA PRO A 26 2.94 -9.85 -4.56
C PRO A 26 2.83 -8.43 -5.11
N VAL A 27 2.70 -8.28 -6.44
CA VAL A 27 2.53 -7.00 -7.12
C VAL A 27 1.14 -6.42 -6.89
N GLU A 28 0.09 -7.23 -6.95
CA GLU A 28 -1.28 -6.77 -6.72
C GLU A 28 -1.47 -6.37 -5.26
N ALA A 29 -0.93 -7.17 -4.34
CA ALA A 29 -0.93 -6.83 -2.92
C ALA A 29 -0.17 -5.53 -2.64
N ALA A 30 0.94 -5.27 -3.35
CA ALA A 30 1.73 -4.05 -3.18
C ALA A 30 0.94 -2.78 -3.49
N MET A 31 0.07 -2.80 -4.50
CA MET A 31 -0.81 -1.67 -4.81
C MET A 31 -1.76 -1.36 -3.65
N THR A 32 -2.43 -2.39 -3.12
CA THR A 32 -3.33 -2.24 -1.96
C THR A 32 -2.59 -1.74 -0.73
N HIS A 33 -1.41 -2.29 -0.44
CA HIS A 33 -0.61 -1.86 0.71
C HIS A 33 -0.22 -0.38 0.60
N PHE A 34 0.24 0.09 -0.56
CA PHE A 34 0.65 1.49 -0.69
C PHE A 34 -0.53 2.45 -0.62
N ALA A 35 -1.66 2.13 -1.26
CA ALA A 35 -2.86 2.94 -1.16
C ALA A 35 -3.38 3.02 0.29
N LEU A 36 -3.32 1.90 1.03
CA LEU A 36 -3.71 1.89 2.44
C LEU A 36 -2.75 2.71 3.30
N ALA A 37 -1.44 2.63 3.04
CA ALA A 37 -0.44 3.43 3.74
C ALA A 37 -0.74 4.93 3.61
N GLN A 38 -1.06 5.40 2.39
CA GLN A 38 -1.42 6.80 2.15
C GLN A 38 -2.70 7.21 2.88
N ALA A 39 -3.73 6.37 2.87
CA ALA A 39 -4.99 6.64 3.58
C ALA A 39 -4.79 6.74 5.10
N LEU A 40 -3.98 5.84 5.67
CA LEU A 40 -3.67 5.80 7.10
C LEU A 40 -2.79 6.98 7.56
N TRP A 41 -2.01 7.59 6.66
CA TRP A 41 -1.09 8.67 7.02
C TRP A 41 -1.76 9.93 7.59
N SER A 42 -3.04 10.13 7.30
CA SER A 42 -3.85 11.21 7.88
C SER A 42 -4.00 11.11 9.41
N GLN A 43 -3.73 9.94 10.00
CA GLN A 43 -3.92 9.66 11.43
C GLN A 43 -2.56 9.33 12.08
N PRO A 44 -2.01 10.21 12.94
CA PRO A 44 -0.69 9.99 13.55
C PRO A 44 -0.54 8.66 14.30
N ALA A 45 -1.63 8.18 14.91
CA ALA A 45 -1.65 6.88 15.59
C ALA A 45 -1.41 5.69 14.64
N GLU A 46 -1.70 5.84 13.34
CA GLU A 46 -1.55 4.78 12.33
C GLU A 46 -0.24 4.89 11.54
N HIS A 47 0.61 5.89 11.80
CA HIS A 47 1.85 6.12 11.04
C HIS A 47 2.78 4.91 11.00
N ALA A 48 2.96 4.22 12.14
CA ALA A 48 3.78 3.02 12.20
C ALA A 48 3.24 1.89 11.29
N ARG A 49 1.90 1.75 11.23
CA ARG A 49 1.23 0.78 10.36
C ARG A 49 1.36 1.17 8.89
N ALA A 50 1.17 2.45 8.58
CA ALA A 50 1.35 2.98 7.23
C ALA A 50 2.77 2.74 6.69
N LEU A 51 3.80 3.00 7.50
CA LEU A 51 5.19 2.73 7.11
C LEU A 51 5.45 1.23 6.87
N THR A 52 4.83 0.37 7.69
CA THR A 52 4.94 -1.09 7.51
C THR A 52 4.34 -1.52 6.17
N LEU A 53 3.14 -1.03 5.85
CA LEU A 53 2.45 -1.31 4.59
C LEU A 53 3.24 -0.77 3.38
N ALA A 54 3.80 0.44 3.46
CA ALA A 54 4.61 0.99 2.38
C ALA A 54 5.88 0.14 2.12
N LYS A 55 6.55 -0.35 3.17
CA LYS A 55 7.69 -1.27 3.02
C LYS A 55 7.28 -2.62 2.42
N GLN A 56 6.09 -3.12 2.75
CA GLN A 56 5.54 -4.32 2.11
C GLN A 56 5.24 -4.07 0.63
N ALA A 57 4.73 -2.89 0.27
CA ALA A 57 4.53 -2.49 -1.11
C ALA A 57 5.87 -2.41 -1.89
N GLU A 58 6.88 -1.77 -1.31
CA GLU A 58 8.23 -1.69 -1.89
C GLU A 58 8.79 -3.09 -2.20
N LYS A 59 8.66 -4.02 -1.24
CA LYS A 59 9.08 -5.41 -1.43
C LYS A 59 8.31 -6.09 -2.56
N GLY A 60 6.98 -5.95 -2.60
CA GLY A 60 6.15 -6.57 -3.62
C GLY A 60 6.42 -6.02 -5.03
N PHE A 61 6.59 -4.70 -5.18
CA PHE A 61 7.00 -4.12 -6.46
C PHE A 61 8.43 -4.48 -6.84
N THR A 62 9.35 -4.61 -5.89
CA THR A 62 10.72 -5.08 -6.18
C THR A 62 10.70 -6.50 -6.76
N GLN A 63 9.83 -7.38 -6.25
CA GLN A 63 9.67 -8.75 -6.76
C GLN A 63 9.09 -8.79 -8.19
N GLY A 64 8.30 -7.80 -8.60
CA GLY A 64 7.81 -7.66 -9.98
C GLY A 64 8.87 -7.19 -10.98
N GLY A 65 10.05 -6.75 -10.50
CA GLY A 65 11.19 -6.41 -11.34
C GLY A 65 10.94 -5.22 -12.28
N SER A 66 11.31 -5.38 -13.57
CA SER A 66 11.19 -4.29 -14.55
C SER A 66 9.75 -3.88 -14.85
N MET A 67 8.79 -4.80 -14.66
CA MET A 67 7.37 -4.55 -14.97
C MET A 67 6.72 -3.55 -14.02
N THR A 68 7.23 -3.45 -12.79
CA THR A 68 6.66 -2.68 -11.68
C THR A 68 7.53 -1.47 -11.29
N ARG A 69 8.53 -1.14 -12.12
CA ARG A 69 9.47 -0.04 -11.85
C ARG A 69 8.75 1.31 -11.73
N ARG A 70 7.66 1.49 -12.50
CA ARG A 70 6.86 2.72 -12.49
C ARG A 70 6.17 2.93 -11.14
N GLU A 71 5.69 1.85 -10.54
CA GLU A 71 4.98 1.83 -9.26
C GLU A 71 5.97 1.82 -8.07
N LEU A 72 7.15 1.22 -8.23
CA LEU A 72 8.19 1.20 -7.20
C LEU A 72 8.71 2.61 -6.87
N ALA A 73 8.95 3.44 -7.88
CA ALA A 73 9.52 4.78 -7.71
C ALA A 73 8.75 5.68 -6.72
N PRO A 74 7.42 5.87 -6.85
CA PRO A 74 6.66 6.69 -5.89
C PRO A 74 6.61 6.10 -4.48
N VAL A 75 6.67 4.76 -4.34
CA VAL A 75 6.72 4.11 -3.01
C VAL A 75 8.03 4.44 -2.31
N THR A 76 9.16 4.20 -2.98
CA THR A 76 10.49 4.48 -2.40
C THR A 76 10.66 5.96 -2.10
N GLN A 77 10.18 6.85 -2.98
CA GLN A 77 10.20 8.29 -2.73
C GLN A 77 9.37 8.67 -1.50
N TRP A 78 8.15 8.12 -1.37
CA TRP A 78 7.29 8.39 -0.23
C TRP A 78 7.92 7.87 1.08
N ILE A 79 8.48 6.67 1.11
CA ILE A 79 9.16 6.13 2.30
C ILE A 79 10.33 7.02 2.73
N ALA A 80 11.12 7.52 1.77
CA ALA A 80 12.28 8.37 2.07
C ALA A 80 11.90 9.79 2.56
N SER A 81 10.66 10.23 2.34
CA SER A 81 10.18 11.55 2.77
C SER A 81 9.46 11.55 4.12
N GLN A 82 9.22 10.38 4.72
CA GLN A 82 8.65 10.26 6.06
C GLN A 82 9.76 10.22 7.11
#